data_AF-A0A8H6Z3I2-F1
#
_entry.id   AF-A0A8H6Z3I2-F1
#
_cell.length_a   1.000
_cell.length_b   1.000
_cell.length_c   1.000
_cell.angle_alpha   90.00
_cell.angle_beta   90.00
_cell.angle_gamma   90.00
#
_symmetry.space_group_name_H-M   'P 1'
#
loop_
_entity.id
_entity.type
_entity.pdbx_description
1 polymer ?
#
loop_
_entity_poly.entity_id
_entity_poly.type
_entity_poly.pdbx_seq_one_letter_code
_entity_poly.pdbx_strand_id
1 'polypeptide(L)'
;MYTLEIIQNMEDLVEKCLSLKTGDPDLDMNIDYYIEVLELVPFITGWYELDASATGLDELDTDTAHEIIQVSDMLAQKREDDITAGLKKIEYHVEESTLPMLAGFRIEQSIMVLLVLILRKHHEIISAGMQDMTSQEFSKEWDTMWRAIDVLIREFHDRLLSLRRSWRSQKLDINLQVQCYGGGLFNRWYQEYIKPDSLIVQYLADPNIKSTTFKPVDVEKDLKVDASFAQRVTAIEGRLDTIESMLKQLMSMGIRADGSQQAIQGHPPNDDGDNSPRSANPPAIVPTILGSATRIQASSTINRGMTQEQEEGTDENSNPQARNECRSGRHWNQQTEYNSDGNED
;
A
#
# COMPACT_ATOMS: atom_id res chain seq x y z
N MET A 1 -3.15 12.79 8.06
CA MET A 1 -2.11 13.69 8.63
C MET A 1 -0.89 13.77 7.72
N TYR A 2 -0.15 12.68 7.50
CA TYR A 2 1.12 12.71 6.76
C TYR A 2 1.05 13.22 5.32
N THR A 3 -0.03 12.98 4.56
CA THR A 3 -0.11 13.39 3.14
C THR A 3 0.08 14.90 2.92
N LEU A 4 -0.62 15.74 3.68
CA LEU A 4 -0.50 17.19 3.54
C LEU A 4 0.91 17.68 3.88
N GLU A 5 1.49 17.09 4.91
CA GLU A 5 2.85 17.41 5.32
C GLU A 5 3.88 16.97 4.27
N ILE A 6 3.70 15.80 3.63
CA ILE A 6 4.57 15.38 2.51
C ILE A 6 4.48 16.40 1.37
N ILE A 7 3.26 16.78 0.97
CA ILE A 7 3.05 17.74 -0.11
C ILE A 7 3.74 19.07 0.21
N GLN A 8 3.53 19.61 1.41
CA GLN A 8 4.17 20.86 1.83
C GLN A 8 5.70 20.76 1.81
N ASN A 9 6.26 19.71 2.43
CA ASN A 9 7.72 19.53 2.44
C ASN A 9 8.28 19.39 1.02
N MET A 10 7.58 18.70 0.13
CA MET A 10 8.00 18.57 -1.26
C MET A 10 8.00 19.90 -2.00
N GLU A 11 6.93 20.68 -1.92
CA GLU A 11 6.83 21.98 -2.58
C GLU A 11 7.95 22.91 -2.10
N ASP A 12 8.15 22.99 -0.77
CA ASP A 12 9.22 23.78 -0.14
C ASP A 12 10.61 23.29 -0.59
N LEU A 13 10.82 21.97 -0.69
CA LEU A 13 12.07 21.39 -1.17
C LEU A 13 12.31 21.73 -2.63
N VAL A 14 11.34 21.57 -3.51
CA VAL A 14 11.47 21.88 -4.95
C VAL A 14 11.81 23.36 -5.15
N GLU A 15 11.11 24.27 -4.45
CA GLU A 15 11.42 25.71 -4.51
C GLU A 15 12.87 25.99 -4.08
N LYS A 16 13.31 25.40 -2.95
CA LYS A 16 14.68 25.56 -2.47
C LYS A 16 15.71 24.99 -3.42
N CYS A 17 15.45 23.81 -3.98
CA CYS A 17 16.32 23.17 -4.97
C CYS A 17 16.54 24.08 -6.19
N LEU A 18 15.45 24.66 -6.73
CA LEU A 18 15.51 25.58 -7.85
C LEU A 18 16.30 26.86 -7.50
N SER A 19 16.19 27.35 -6.26
CA SER A 19 16.93 28.52 -5.79
C SER A 19 18.44 28.27 -5.65
N LEU A 20 18.85 27.00 -5.47
CA LEU A 20 20.24 26.59 -5.30
C LEU A 20 20.98 26.32 -6.61
N LYS A 21 20.31 26.36 -7.76
CA LYS A 21 20.97 26.22 -9.06
C LYS A 21 21.99 27.34 -9.25
N THR A 22 23.23 26.96 -9.53
CA THR A 22 24.36 27.91 -9.63
C THR A 22 24.79 28.17 -11.07
N GLY A 23 24.29 27.37 -12.02
CA GLY A 23 24.77 27.33 -13.39
C GLY A 23 25.99 26.42 -13.58
N ASP A 24 26.49 25.80 -12.51
CA ASP A 24 27.45 24.69 -12.61
C ASP A 24 26.72 23.44 -13.15
N PRO A 25 27.08 22.92 -14.35
CA PRO A 25 26.37 21.80 -14.96
C PRO A 25 26.36 20.52 -14.11
N ASP A 26 27.41 20.25 -13.35
CA ASP A 26 27.51 19.02 -12.56
C ASP A 26 26.63 19.11 -11.31
N LEU A 27 26.59 20.29 -10.68
CA LEU A 27 25.74 20.57 -9.54
C LEU A 27 24.26 20.58 -9.93
N ASP A 28 23.95 21.32 -11.00
CA ASP A 28 22.58 21.49 -11.47
C ASP A 28 22.01 20.14 -11.95
N MET A 29 22.84 19.26 -12.54
CA MET A 29 22.42 17.89 -12.90
C MET A 29 22.00 17.06 -11.68
N ASN A 30 22.75 17.15 -10.58
CA ASN A 30 22.38 16.46 -9.34
C ASN A 30 21.05 17.02 -8.80
N ILE A 31 20.91 18.35 -8.76
CA ILE A 31 19.68 19.04 -8.33
C ILE A 31 18.48 18.58 -9.15
N ASP A 32 18.62 18.57 -10.48
CA ASP A 32 17.59 18.11 -11.39
C ASP A 32 17.17 16.67 -11.12
N TYR A 33 18.14 15.78 -10.89
CA TYR A 33 17.83 14.39 -10.60
C TYR A 33 17.06 14.21 -9.28
N TYR A 34 17.39 14.99 -8.25
CA TYR A 34 16.62 14.96 -7.00
C TYR A 34 15.20 15.51 -7.18
N ILE A 35 15.02 16.58 -7.97
CA ILE A 35 13.68 17.11 -8.30
C ILE A 35 12.88 16.06 -9.07
N GLU A 36 13.46 15.41 -10.08
CA GLU A 36 12.81 14.32 -10.83
C GLU A 36 12.33 13.20 -9.91
N VAL A 37 13.14 12.82 -8.91
CA VAL A 37 12.77 11.80 -7.92
C VAL A 37 11.68 12.30 -6.96
N LEU A 38 11.73 13.56 -6.54
CA LEU A 38 10.66 14.16 -5.73
C LEU A 38 9.33 14.19 -6.48
N GLU A 39 9.33 14.47 -7.79
CA GLU A 39 8.12 14.45 -8.63
C GLU A 39 7.42 13.09 -8.67
N LEU A 40 8.09 12.01 -8.27
CA LEU A 40 7.48 10.67 -8.17
C LEU A 40 6.69 10.44 -6.88
N VAL A 41 7.01 11.16 -5.80
CA VAL A 41 6.39 10.99 -4.48
C VAL A 41 4.85 11.17 -4.48
N PRO A 42 4.24 12.12 -5.23
CA PRO A 42 2.79 12.30 -5.25
C PRO A 42 2.05 11.11 -5.82
N PHE A 43 2.68 10.28 -6.67
CA PHE A 43 2.08 9.04 -7.17
C PHE A 43 1.91 8.00 -6.06
N ILE A 44 2.76 8.05 -5.03
CA ILE A 44 2.67 7.17 -3.86
C ILE A 44 1.71 7.73 -2.81
N THR A 45 1.65 9.05 -2.66
CA THR A 45 1.00 9.69 -1.51
C THR A 45 -0.33 10.38 -1.82
N GLY A 46 -0.71 10.50 -3.10
CA GLY A 46 -1.90 11.25 -3.54
C GLY A 46 -3.23 10.58 -3.19
N TRP A 47 -3.59 10.67 -1.92
CA TRP A 47 -4.82 10.13 -1.31
C TRP A 47 -5.97 11.16 -1.24
N TYR A 48 -5.72 12.41 -1.60
CA TYR A 48 -6.63 13.55 -1.37
C TYR A 48 -7.93 13.53 -2.20
N GLU A 49 -8.07 12.61 -3.15
CA GLU A 49 -9.26 12.50 -4.01
C GLU A 49 -10.37 11.63 -3.42
N LEU A 50 -10.11 10.94 -2.30
CA LEU A 50 -11.12 10.11 -1.65
C LEU A 50 -11.93 10.93 -0.64
N ASP A 51 -13.25 10.88 -0.81
CA ASP A 51 -14.22 11.55 0.02
C ASP A 51 -14.10 11.02 1.47
N ALA A 52 -13.50 11.83 2.35
CA ALA A 52 -13.24 11.49 3.75
C ALA A 52 -14.54 11.19 4.55
N SER A 53 -15.71 11.53 3.98
CA SER A 53 -17.02 11.19 4.52
C SER A 53 -17.31 9.67 4.56
N ALA A 54 -16.52 8.85 3.86
CA ALA A 54 -16.75 7.40 3.79
C ALA A 54 -16.11 6.58 4.93
N THR A 55 -15.56 7.21 5.99
CA THR A 55 -14.78 6.48 7.02
C THR A 55 -15.62 5.54 7.90
N GLY A 56 -16.95 5.52 7.77
CA GLY A 56 -17.84 4.62 8.54
C GLY A 56 -17.81 4.86 10.05
N LEU A 57 -17.01 5.82 10.51
CA LEU A 57 -16.92 6.23 11.92
C LEU A 57 -18.18 6.96 12.38
N ASP A 58 -18.97 7.50 11.44
CA ASP A 58 -20.25 8.15 11.72
C ASP A 58 -21.29 7.18 12.32
N GLU A 59 -21.07 5.87 12.20
CA GLU A 59 -21.93 4.84 12.79
C GLU A 59 -21.53 4.44 14.23
N LEU A 60 -20.35 4.88 14.70
CA LEU A 60 -19.86 4.61 16.05
C LEU A 60 -20.37 5.66 17.04
N ASP A 61 -20.57 5.25 18.30
CA ASP A 61 -20.80 6.24 19.36
C ASP A 61 -19.56 7.12 19.55
N THR A 62 -19.79 8.37 20.00
CA THR A 62 -18.75 9.40 20.08
C THR A 62 -17.59 9.00 21.00
N ASP A 63 -17.85 8.25 22.06
CA ASP A 63 -16.82 7.84 23.02
C ASP A 63 -15.91 6.77 22.40
N THR A 64 -16.49 5.76 21.74
CA THR A 64 -15.73 4.73 21.01
C THR A 64 -14.91 5.34 19.87
N ALA A 65 -15.50 6.27 19.11
CA ALA A 65 -14.78 6.96 18.03
C ALA A 65 -13.58 7.75 18.58
N HIS A 66 -13.74 8.43 19.72
CA HIS A 66 -12.66 9.17 20.38
C HIS A 66 -11.53 8.24 20.88
N GLU A 67 -11.87 7.11 21.50
CA GLU A 67 -10.88 6.13 21.96
C GLU A 67 -10.08 5.54 20.78
N ILE A 68 -10.74 5.22 19.67
CA ILE A 68 -10.08 4.72 18.45
C ILE A 68 -9.10 5.75 17.90
N ILE A 69 -9.50 7.03 17.83
CA ILE A 69 -8.62 8.12 17.37
C ILE A 69 -7.41 8.23 18.30
N GLN A 70 -7.61 8.24 19.62
CA GLN A 70 -6.53 8.35 20.59
C GLN A 70 -5.53 7.19 20.48
N VAL A 71 -6.03 5.95 20.38
CA VAL A 71 -5.17 4.76 20.22
C VAL A 71 -4.44 4.80 18.89
N SER A 72 -5.11 5.23 17.81
CA SER A 72 -4.50 5.40 16.50
C SER A 72 -3.35 6.42 16.54
N ASP A 73 -3.56 7.57 17.17
CA ASP A 73 -2.55 8.62 17.33
C ASP A 73 -1.36 8.14 18.17
N MET A 74 -1.62 7.44 19.27
CA MET A 74 -0.56 6.83 20.09
C MET A 74 0.26 5.81 19.30
N LEU A 75 -0.37 4.97 18.47
CA LEU A 75 0.33 4.00 17.63
C LEU A 75 1.11 4.67 16.50
N ALA A 76 0.56 5.73 15.90
CA ALA A 76 1.25 6.53 14.89
C ALA A 76 2.49 7.20 15.47
N GLN A 77 2.37 7.85 16.63
CA GLN A 77 3.49 8.49 17.32
C GLN A 77 4.58 7.47 17.69
N LYS A 78 4.19 6.34 18.28
CA LYS A 78 5.17 5.29 18.62
C LYS A 78 5.92 4.79 17.39
N ARG A 79 5.22 4.58 16.27
CA ARG A 79 5.85 4.17 15.00
C ARG A 79 6.81 5.24 14.49
N GLU A 80 6.43 6.50 14.57
CA GLU A 80 7.29 7.63 14.20
C GLU A 80 8.55 7.69 15.06
N ASP A 81 8.43 7.47 16.37
CA ASP A 81 9.55 7.43 17.30
C ASP A 81 10.51 6.26 16.99
N ASP A 82 9.96 5.06 16.79
CA ASP A 82 10.72 3.85 16.46
C ASP A 82 11.50 4.01 15.13
N ILE A 83 10.84 4.53 14.09
CA ILE A 83 11.45 4.80 12.79
C ILE A 83 12.51 5.91 12.92
N THR A 84 12.22 6.96 13.68
CA THR A 84 13.16 8.06 13.92
C THR A 84 14.44 7.57 14.61
N ALA A 85 14.32 6.70 15.61
CA ALA A 85 15.46 6.09 16.27
C ALA A 85 16.29 5.23 15.29
N GLY A 86 15.61 4.46 14.42
CA GLY A 86 16.25 3.68 13.36
C GLY A 86 16.99 4.55 12.34
N LEU A 87 16.35 5.63 11.85
CA LEU A 87 16.94 6.57 10.90
C LEU A 87 18.17 7.26 11.49
N LYS A 88 18.12 7.69 12.75
CA LYS A 88 19.28 8.26 13.46
C LYS A 88 20.45 7.28 13.55
N LYS A 89 20.17 5.99 13.75
CA LYS A 89 21.21 4.95 13.85
C LYS A 89 21.96 4.73 12.53
N ILE A 90 21.29 4.90 11.39
CA ILE A 90 21.91 4.80 10.06
C ILE A 90 22.29 6.17 9.48
N GLU A 91 22.29 7.22 10.30
CA GLU A 91 22.59 8.59 9.88
C GLU A 91 21.75 9.05 8.67
N TYR A 92 20.50 8.58 8.59
CA TYR A 92 19.58 8.81 7.46
C TYR A 92 20.07 8.29 6.10
N HIS A 93 21.11 7.46 6.06
CA HIS A 93 21.55 6.77 4.85
C HIS A 93 20.67 5.54 4.57
N VAL A 94 19.58 5.74 3.83
CA VAL A 94 18.60 4.68 3.54
C VAL A 94 19.05 3.87 2.33
N GLU A 95 19.36 2.60 2.57
CA GLU A 95 19.63 1.58 1.55
C GLU A 95 18.62 0.43 1.65
N GLU A 96 18.50 -0.37 0.57
CA GLU A 96 17.71 -1.62 0.55
C GLU A 96 18.05 -2.53 1.75
N SER A 97 19.34 -2.63 2.10
CA SER A 97 19.83 -3.45 3.20
C SER A 97 19.33 -2.99 4.58
N THR A 98 19.07 -1.69 4.73
CA THR A 98 18.67 -1.05 6.00
C THR A 98 17.15 -0.98 6.17
N LEU A 99 16.39 -1.05 5.08
CA LEU A 99 14.93 -0.90 5.11
C LEU A 99 14.20 -1.92 5.98
N PRO A 100 14.58 -3.21 6.01
CA PRO A 100 13.96 -4.17 6.92
C PRO A 100 14.08 -3.79 8.40
N MET A 101 15.14 -3.07 8.78
CA MET A 101 15.31 -2.56 10.15
C MET A 101 14.35 -1.40 10.44
N LEU A 102 14.06 -0.54 9.46
CA LEU A 102 13.21 0.63 9.62
C LEU A 102 11.72 0.31 9.49
N ALA A 103 11.35 -0.42 8.43
CA ALA A 103 9.98 -0.63 8.02
C ALA A 103 9.45 -2.04 8.30
N GLY A 104 10.32 -2.94 8.78
CA GLY A 104 10.03 -4.37 8.83
C GLY A 104 9.86 -4.96 7.43
N PHE A 105 9.08 -6.04 7.34
CA PHE A 105 8.81 -6.72 6.05
C PHE A 105 7.73 -6.05 5.19
N ARG A 106 7.14 -4.95 5.66
CA ARG A 106 5.94 -4.35 5.07
C ARG A 106 6.10 -2.84 4.93
N ILE A 107 6.96 -2.43 4.00
CA ILE A 107 7.22 -1.02 3.71
C ILE A 107 5.93 -0.21 3.44
N GLU A 108 4.90 -0.84 2.87
CA GLU A 108 3.62 -0.17 2.60
C GLU A 108 2.92 0.33 3.87
N GLN A 109 3.25 -0.19 5.06
CA GLN A 109 2.69 0.29 6.33
C GLN A 109 3.45 1.47 6.94
N SER A 110 4.68 1.71 6.50
CA SER A 110 5.59 2.71 7.08
C SER A 110 6.01 3.77 6.07
N ILE A 111 5.70 3.60 4.78
CA ILE A 111 6.14 4.49 3.69
C ILE A 111 5.78 5.96 3.92
N MET A 112 4.57 6.25 4.41
CA MET A 112 4.14 7.62 4.69
C MET A 112 4.99 8.28 5.79
N VAL A 113 5.28 7.54 6.87
CA VAL A 113 6.09 8.05 7.99
C VAL A 113 7.55 8.22 7.56
N LEU A 114 8.09 7.26 6.80
CA LEU A 114 9.44 7.32 6.25
C LEU A 114 9.62 8.54 5.35
N LEU A 115 8.69 8.76 4.42
CA LEU A 115 8.73 9.92 3.52
C LEU A 115 8.71 11.23 4.30
N VAL A 116 7.80 11.39 5.28
CA VAL A 116 7.77 12.61 6.11
C VAL A 116 9.09 12.85 6.83
N LEU A 117 9.63 11.84 7.51
CA LEU A 117 10.86 11.99 8.30
C LEU A 117 12.08 12.28 7.43
N ILE A 118 12.17 11.64 6.26
CA ILE A 118 13.27 11.84 5.32
C ILE A 118 13.16 13.22 4.66
N LEU A 119 11.97 13.62 4.19
CA LEU A 119 11.78 14.94 3.57
C LEU A 119 12.03 16.08 4.57
N ARG A 120 11.57 15.95 5.83
CA ARG A 120 11.92 16.89 6.90
C ARG A 120 13.44 16.98 7.07
N LYS A 121 14.14 15.84 7.07
CA LYS A 121 15.60 15.83 7.20
C LYS A 121 16.30 16.50 6.01
N HIS A 122 15.85 16.24 4.78
CA HIS A 122 16.39 16.90 3.59
C HIS A 122 16.18 18.41 3.67
N HIS A 123 15.01 18.84 4.16
CA HIS A 123 14.72 20.25 4.37
C HIS A 123 15.65 20.89 5.41
N GLU A 124 15.95 20.20 6.52
CA GLU A 124 16.96 20.64 7.49
C GLU A 124 18.35 20.78 6.86
N ILE A 125 18.80 19.77 6.09
CA ILE A 125 20.13 19.76 5.44
C ILE A 125 20.24 20.95 4.47
N ILE A 126 19.24 21.14 3.62
CA ILE A 126 19.22 22.23 2.64
C ILE A 126 19.16 23.60 3.35
N SER A 127 18.36 23.71 4.42
CA SER A 127 18.20 24.97 5.16
C SER A 127 19.38 25.32 6.05
N ALA A 128 20.13 24.34 6.56
CA ALA A 128 21.33 24.56 7.35
C ALA A 128 22.49 25.17 6.53
N GLY A 129 22.30 25.31 5.22
CA GLY A 129 23.23 25.96 4.34
C GLY A 129 24.25 24.96 3.81
N MET A 130 23.94 24.38 2.66
CA MET A 130 24.94 23.65 1.87
C MET A 130 26.01 24.59 1.27
N GLN A 131 25.92 25.90 1.51
CA GLN A 131 26.83 26.93 0.98
C GLN A 131 28.25 26.83 1.54
N ASP A 132 28.40 26.30 2.77
CA ASP A 132 29.71 26.13 3.42
C ASP A 132 30.35 24.76 3.08
N MET A 133 29.64 23.88 2.37
CA MET A 133 30.16 22.57 1.98
C MET A 133 31.09 22.70 0.78
N THR A 134 32.12 21.85 0.74
CA THR A 134 32.90 21.68 -0.48
C THR A 134 32.03 21.07 -1.58
N SER A 135 32.36 21.30 -2.86
CA SER A 135 31.60 20.71 -3.98
C SER A 135 31.50 19.18 -3.91
N GLN A 136 32.51 18.51 -3.33
CA GLN A 136 32.51 17.07 -3.13
C GLN A 136 31.55 16.63 -2.03
N GLU A 137 31.53 17.33 -0.89
CA GLU A 137 30.59 17.07 0.20
C GLU A 137 29.16 17.34 -0.25
N PHE A 138 28.93 18.46 -0.96
CA PHE A 138 27.64 18.79 -1.54
C PHE A 138 27.14 17.66 -2.44
N SER A 139 27.97 17.22 -3.39
CA SER A 139 27.60 16.15 -4.32
C SER A 139 27.26 14.84 -3.60
N LYS A 140 28.03 14.49 -2.56
CA LYS A 140 27.78 13.29 -1.75
C LYS A 140 26.47 13.37 -0.94
N GLU A 141 26.20 14.51 -0.31
CA GLU A 141 24.95 14.71 0.45
C GLU A 141 23.75 14.65 -0.48
N TRP A 142 23.84 15.28 -1.65
CA TRP A 142 22.79 15.24 -2.65
C TRP A 142 22.54 13.82 -3.17
N ASP A 143 23.62 13.08 -3.45
CA ASP A 143 23.57 11.68 -3.84
C ASP A 143 22.86 10.81 -2.79
N THR A 144 23.13 11.08 -1.52
CA THR A 144 22.47 10.40 -0.40
C THR A 144 20.99 10.73 -0.33
N MET A 145 20.60 12.00 -0.49
CA MET A 145 19.20 12.43 -0.40
C MET A 145 18.34 11.84 -1.51
N TRP A 146 18.76 11.91 -2.78
CA TRP A 146 17.94 11.36 -3.86
C TRP A 146 17.86 9.84 -3.78
N ARG A 147 18.96 9.16 -3.41
CA ARG A 147 18.96 7.69 -3.26
C ARG A 147 18.00 7.23 -2.18
N ALA A 148 17.91 7.96 -1.06
CA ALA A 148 16.98 7.61 0.00
C ALA A 148 15.52 7.59 -0.50
N ILE A 149 15.13 8.57 -1.32
CA ILE A 149 13.77 8.63 -1.89
C ILE A 149 13.59 7.56 -2.99
N ASP A 150 14.57 7.38 -3.88
CA ASP A 150 14.53 6.35 -4.93
C ASP A 150 14.36 4.94 -4.34
N VAL A 151 15.17 4.59 -3.34
CA VAL A 151 15.11 3.30 -2.64
C VAL A 151 13.71 3.09 -2.05
N LEU A 152 13.12 4.12 -1.42
CA LEU A 152 11.76 4.02 -0.90
C LEU A 152 10.71 3.79 -1.99
N ILE A 153 10.81 4.51 -3.12
CA ILE A 153 9.87 4.38 -4.24
C ILE A 153 9.94 2.97 -4.84
N ARG A 154 11.14 2.46 -5.09
CA ARG A 154 11.37 1.12 -5.68
C ARG A 154 10.86 0.01 -4.77
N GLU A 155 11.24 0.05 -3.50
CA GLU A 155 10.84 -0.98 -2.53
C GLU A 155 9.33 -0.98 -2.27
N PHE A 156 8.73 0.21 -2.23
CA PHE A 156 7.28 0.35 -2.17
C PHE A 156 6.60 -0.24 -3.41
N HIS A 157 7.10 0.09 -4.61
CA HIS A 157 6.57 -0.44 -5.85
C HIS A 157 6.63 -1.97 -5.92
N ASP A 158 7.79 -2.55 -5.63
CA ASP A 158 8.00 -4.00 -5.64
C ASP A 158 7.09 -4.70 -4.64
N ARG A 159 6.88 -4.09 -3.48
CA ARG A 159 5.94 -4.58 -2.48
C ARG A 159 4.50 -4.59 -2.99
N LEU A 160 4.04 -3.52 -3.65
CA LEU A 160 2.69 -3.48 -4.22
C LEU A 160 2.52 -4.43 -5.41
N LEU A 161 3.55 -4.63 -6.24
CA LEU A 161 3.53 -5.68 -7.27
C LEU A 161 3.39 -7.07 -6.65
N SER A 162 4.08 -7.33 -5.54
CA SER A 162 3.98 -8.59 -4.79
C SER A 162 2.57 -8.82 -4.23
N LEU A 163 1.96 -7.78 -3.64
CA LEU A 163 0.56 -7.84 -3.18
C LEU A 163 -0.40 -8.12 -4.34
N ARG A 164 -0.25 -7.43 -5.47
CA ARG A 164 -1.06 -7.65 -6.67
C ARG A 164 -0.95 -9.07 -7.22
N ARG A 165 0.27 -9.63 -7.28
CA ARG A 165 0.48 -11.04 -7.69
C ARG A 165 -0.25 -11.99 -6.72
N SER A 166 -0.19 -11.69 -5.42
CA SER A 166 -0.86 -12.48 -4.39
C SER A 166 -2.38 -12.43 -4.53
N TRP A 167 -2.98 -11.24 -4.69
CA TRP A 167 -4.42 -11.09 -4.93
C TRP A 167 -4.89 -11.81 -6.21
N ARG A 168 -4.10 -11.71 -7.29
CA ARG A 168 -4.38 -12.45 -8.53
C ARG A 168 -4.38 -13.95 -8.31
N SER A 169 -3.41 -14.49 -7.55
CA SER A 169 -3.36 -15.93 -7.25
C SER A 169 -4.57 -16.42 -6.45
N GLN A 170 -5.16 -15.53 -5.64
CA GLN A 170 -6.37 -15.77 -4.85
C GLN A 170 -7.66 -15.51 -5.65
N LYS A 171 -7.56 -15.15 -6.94
CA LYS A 171 -8.69 -14.80 -7.81
C LYS A 171 -9.53 -13.63 -7.30
N LEU A 172 -8.91 -12.69 -6.59
CA LEU A 172 -9.55 -11.46 -6.13
C LEU A 172 -9.54 -10.41 -7.25
N ASP A 173 -10.55 -9.53 -7.26
CA ASP A 173 -10.58 -8.36 -8.15
C ASP A 173 -9.51 -7.35 -7.72
N ILE A 174 -8.48 -7.16 -8.55
CA ILE A 174 -7.33 -6.31 -8.24
C ILE A 174 -7.75 -4.86 -8.02
N ASN A 175 -8.68 -4.34 -8.82
CA ASN A 175 -9.10 -2.94 -8.73
C ASN A 175 -9.80 -2.70 -7.39
N LEU A 176 -10.72 -3.59 -7.02
CA LEU A 176 -11.41 -3.52 -5.74
C LEU A 176 -10.43 -3.68 -4.56
N GLN A 177 -9.49 -4.62 -4.64
CA GLN A 177 -8.50 -4.81 -3.57
C GLN A 177 -7.62 -3.58 -3.37
N VAL A 178 -7.15 -2.93 -4.43
CA VAL A 178 -6.38 -1.68 -4.32
C VAL A 178 -7.23 -0.57 -3.69
N GLN A 179 -8.48 -0.42 -4.13
CA GLN A 179 -9.39 0.61 -3.60
C GLN A 179 -9.71 0.40 -2.12
N CYS A 180 -9.83 -0.84 -1.66
CA CYS A 180 -10.10 -1.14 -0.25
C CYS A 180 -8.83 -1.15 0.61
N TYR A 181 -7.67 -1.48 0.04
CA TYR A 181 -6.44 -1.65 0.80
C TYR A 181 -5.94 -0.32 1.37
N GLY A 182 -5.80 -0.27 2.70
CA GLY A 182 -5.42 0.96 3.40
C GLY A 182 -6.41 2.10 3.20
N GLY A 183 -7.70 1.81 2.96
CA GLY A 183 -8.69 2.84 2.66
C GLY A 183 -8.45 3.56 1.34
N GLY A 184 -7.86 2.86 0.35
CA GLY A 184 -7.56 3.41 -0.96
C GLY A 184 -6.32 4.29 -1.02
N LEU A 185 -5.49 4.27 0.03
CA LEU A 185 -4.24 5.05 0.13
C LEU A 185 -3.33 4.89 -1.10
N PHE A 186 -3.34 3.73 -1.74
CA PHE A 186 -2.48 3.41 -2.88
C PHE A 186 -3.22 3.34 -4.22
N ASN A 187 -4.44 3.88 -4.29
CA ASN A 187 -5.22 3.89 -5.53
C ASN A 187 -4.55 4.70 -6.63
N ARG A 188 -4.00 5.88 -6.30
CA ARG A 188 -3.29 6.72 -7.27
C ARG A 188 -2.07 6.02 -7.87
N TRP A 189 -1.25 5.37 -7.04
CA TRP A 189 -0.13 4.56 -7.52
C TRP A 189 -0.59 3.55 -8.56
N TYR A 190 -1.70 2.86 -8.30
CA TYR A 190 -2.20 1.83 -9.20
C TYR A 190 -2.75 2.41 -10.51
N GLN A 191 -3.50 3.52 -10.42
CA GLN A 191 -4.01 4.24 -11.60
C GLN A 191 -2.87 4.70 -12.53
N GLU A 192 -1.75 5.14 -11.96
CA GLU A 192 -0.58 5.53 -12.73
C GLU A 192 0.19 4.33 -13.25
N TYR A 193 0.33 3.28 -12.44
CA TYR A 193 1.01 2.06 -12.85
C TYR A 193 0.35 1.36 -14.05
N ILE A 194 -0.98 1.43 -14.19
CA ILE A 194 -1.67 0.83 -15.34
C ILE A 194 -1.58 1.67 -16.62
N LYS A 195 -1.17 2.95 -16.52
CA LYS A 195 -0.92 3.82 -17.68
C LYS A 195 0.48 3.52 -18.22
N PRO A 196 0.63 3.02 -19.45
CA PRO A 196 1.94 2.64 -20.00
C PRO A 196 2.93 3.81 -20.12
N ASP A 197 2.41 5.02 -20.22
CA ASP A 197 3.13 6.27 -20.41
C ASP A 197 3.26 7.10 -19.12
N SER A 198 2.87 6.58 -17.96
CA SER A 198 3.06 7.32 -16.70
C SER A 198 4.53 7.47 -16.34
N LEU A 199 4.87 8.58 -15.68
CA LEU A 199 6.23 8.88 -15.21
C LEU A 199 6.77 7.72 -14.35
N ILE A 200 5.96 7.21 -13.43
CA ILE A 200 6.37 6.13 -12.53
C ILE A 200 6.71 4.83 -13.28
N VAL A 201 5.95 4.48 -14.33
CA VAL A 201 6.24 3.27 -15.13
C VAL A 201 7.52 3.47 -15.94
N GLN A 202 7.70 4.64 -16.56
CA GLN A 202 8.91 4.96 -17.32
C GLN A 202 10.15 4.95 -16.42
N TYR A 203 10.07 5.59 -15.25
CA TYR A 203 11.14 5.66 -14.26
C TYR A 203 11.55 4.28 -13.73
N LEU A 204 10.58 3.40 -13.46
CA LEU A 204 10.86 2.07 -12.94
C LEU A 204 11.29 1.07 -14.02
N ALA A 205 10.95 1.31 -15.28
CA ALA A 205 11.32 0.45 -16.40
C ALA A 205 12.79 0.59 -16.81
N ASP A 206 13.39 1.78 -16.63
CA ASP A 206 14.80 2.01 -16.94
C ASP A 206 15.57 2.47 -15.70
N PRO A 207 16.48 1.65 -15.16
CA PRO A 207 17.32 2.07 -14.04
C PRO A 207 18.29 3.20 -14.41
N ASN A 208 18.44 3.55 -15.70
CA ASN A 208 19.36 4.57 -16.21
C ASN A 208 18.67 5.80 -16.85
N ILE A 209 17.32 5.87 -16.92
CA ILE A 209 16.66 7.07 -17.47
C ILE A 209 16.91 8.25 -16.53
N LYS A 210 17.76 9.17 -17.00
CA LYS A 210 17.74 10.59 -16.61
C LYS A 210 16.53 11.18 -17.34
N SER A 211 15.49 11.61 -16.62
CA SER A 211 14.24 12.06 -17.21
C SER A 211 14.47 13.39 -17.93
N THR A 212 14.97 13.35 -19.17
CA THR A 212 15.28 14.56 -19.93
C THR A 212 14.00 15.35 -20.19
N THR A 213 13.75 16.33 -19.34
CA THR A 213 12.79 17.43 -19.48
C THR A 213 11.33 16.99 -19.48
N PHE A 214 10.75 16.89 -18.28
CA PHE A 214 9.31 16.79 -18.12
C PHE A 214 8.66 18.14 -18.43
N LYS A 215 7.70 18.16 -19.36
CA LYS A 215 6.73 19.25 -19.46
C LYS A 215 5.52 18.84 -18.62
N PRO A 216 5.01 19.70 -17.72
CA PRO A 216 3.82 19.36 -16.94
C PRO A 216 2.70 18.99 -17.91
N VAL A 217 2.27 17.73 -17.83
CA VAL A 217 1.12 17.25 -18.59
C VAL A 217 -0.11 17.94 -18.01
N ASP A 218 -0.84 18.70 -18.83
CA ASP A 218 -2.15 19.26 -18.47
C ASP A 218 -3.09 18.09 -18.07
N VAL A 219 -3.19 17.85 -16.76
CA VAL A 219 -3.96 16.75 -16.12
C VAL A 219 -5.47 16.86 -16.40
N GLU A 220 -5.93 17.94 -17.02
CA GLU A 220 -7.36 18.22 -17.25
C GLU A 220 -8.02 17.32 -18.31
N LYS A 221 -7.28 16.46 -19.03
CA LYS A 221 -7.84 15.64 -20.13
C LYS A 221 -8.08 14.16 -19.83
N ASP A 222 -7.58 13.62 -18.72
CA ASP A 222 -7.70 12.18 -18.41
C ASP A 222 -8.91 11.80 -17.54
N LEU A 223 -9.73 12.78 -17.12
CA LEU A 223 -11.01 12.55 -16.42
C LEU A 223 -12.11 11.89 -17.29
N LYS A 224 -11.84 11.58 -18.57
CA LYS A 224 -12.83 10.95 -19.46
C LYS A 224 -13.04 9.45 -19.20
N VAL A 225 -12.15 8.79 -18.48
CA VAL A 225 -12.31 7.36 -18.13
C VAL A 225 -13.38 7.18 -17.03
N ASP A 226 -13.63 8.19 -16.19
CA ASP A 226 -14.66 8.13 -15.15
C ASP A 226 -16.10 8.26 -15.67
N ALA A 227 -16.31 8.85 -16.84
CA ALA A 227 -17.66 8.93 -17.42
C ALA A 227 -18.24 7.54 -17.73
N SER A 228 -17.41 6.57 -18.10
CA SER A 228 -17.83 5.19 -18.36
C SER A 228 -18.17 4.46 -17.05
N PHE A 229 -17.38 4.67 -15.99
CA PHE A 229 -17.66 4.08 -14.70
C PHE A 229 -18.91 4.68 -14.07
N ALA A 230 -19.07 6.00 -14.09
CA ALA A 230 -20.27 6.69 -13.65
C ALA A 230 -21.52 6.18 -14.40
N GLN A 231 -21.45 6.02 -15.72
CA GLN A 231 -22.56 5.43 -16.50
C GLN A 231 -22.90 4.00 -16.06
N ARG A 232 -21.88 3.18 -15.74
CA ARG A 232 -22.10 1.80 -15.25
C ARG A 232 -22.72 1.78 -13.86
N VAL A 233 -22.30 2.70 -12.97
CA VAL A 233 -22.89 2.86 -11.64
C VAL A 233 -24.34 3.30 -11.75
N THR A 234 -24.65 4.34 -12.52
CA THR A 234 -26.02 4.79 -12.77
C THR A 234 -26.90 3.69 -13.38
N ALA A 235 -26.35 2.87 -14.28
CA ALA A 235 -27.08 1.74 -14.85
C ALA A 235 -27.37 0.64 -13.82
N ILE A 236 -26.49 0.43 -12.83
CA ILE A 236 -26.71 -0.52 -11.73
C ILE A 236 -27.75 0.02 -10.76
N GLU A 237 -27.67 1.30 -10.39
CA GLU A 237 -28.65 1.97 -9.53
C GLU A 237 -30.06 1.89 -10.14
N GLY A 238 -30.21 2.20 -11.43
CA GLY A 238 -31.52 2.09 -12.10
C GLY A 238 -32.07 0.66 -12.16
N ARG A 239 -31.19 -0.35 -12.21
CA ARG A 239 -31.62 -1.77 -12.11
C ARG A 239 -32.06 -2.13 -10.70
N LEU A 240 -31.43 -1.58 -9.67
CA LEU A 240 -31.82 -1.79 -8.28
C LEU A 240 -33.18 -1.14 -7.99
N ASP A 241 -33.42 0.10 -8.44
CA ASP A 241 -34.72 0.76 -8.32
C ASP A 241 -35.85 -0.05 -8.97
N THR A 242 -35.57 -0.65 -10.13
CA THR A 242 -36.51 -1.52 -10.84
C THR A 242 -36.84 -2.76 -10.01
N ILE A 243 -35.84 -3.41 -9.42
CA ILE A 243 -36.02 -4.58 -8.55
C ILE A 243 -36.82 -4.19 -7.29
N GLU A 244 -36.50 -3.04 -6.67
CA GLU A 244 -37.22 -2.54 -5.50
C GLU A 244 -38.70 -2.28 -5.83
N SER A 245 -38.99 -1.68 -6.98
CA SER A 245 -40.36 -1.46 -7.45
C SER A 245 -41.12 -2.77 -7.69
N MET A 246 -40.48 -3.77 -8.32
CA MET A 246 -41.07 -5.10 -8.51
C MET A 246 -41.37 -5.80 -7.18
N LEU A 247 -40.47 -5.68 -6.19
CA LEU A 247 -40.68 -6.24 -4.86
C LEU A 247 -41.84 -5.54 -4.12
N LYS A 248 -41.93 -4.20 -4.19
CA LYS A 248 -43.07 -3.43 -3.64
C LYS A 248 -44.39 -3.82 -4.30
N GLN A 249 -44.38 -4.05 -5.61
CA GLN A 249 -45.56 -4.50 -6.35
C GLN A 249 -45.98 -5.92 -5.93
N LEU A 250 -45.03 -6.85 -5.82
CA LEU A 250 -45.32 -8.21 -5.34
C LEU A 250 -45.86 -8.21 -3.90
N MET A 251 -45.31 -7.38 -3.01
CA MET A 251 -45.81 -7.25 -1.64
C MET A 251 -47.23 -6.67 -1.60
N SER A 252 -47.56 -5.69 -2.45
CA SER A 252 -48.93 -5.14 -2.52
C SER A 252 -49.94 -6.11 -3.15
N MET A 253 -49.49 -7.02 -4.02
CA MET A 253 -50.32 -8.11 -4.57
C MET A 253 -50.46 -9.29 -3.59
N GLY A 254 -49.43 -9.61 -2.80
CA GLY A 254 -49.36 -10.76 -1.91
C GLY A 254 -50.19 -10.64 -0.62
N ILE A 255 -50.64 -9.45 -0.25
CA ILE A 255 -51.45 -9.23 0.97
C ILE A 255 -52.97 -9.48 0.73
N ARG A 256 -53.39 -9.85 -0.48
CA ARG A 256 -54.81 -10.16 -0.77
C ARG A 256 -55.18 -11.65 -0.73
N ALA A 257 -54.26 -12.53 -0.34
CA ALA A 257 -54.48 -13.98 -0.36
C ALA A 257 -54.94 -14.59 0.98
N ASP A 258 -55.46 -13.79 1.93
CA ASP A 258 -56.04 -14.33 3.16
C ASP A 258 -57.39 -13.65 3.45
N GLY A 259 -58.48 -14.29 3.00
CA GLY A 259 -59.83 -13.76 3.23
C GLY A 259 -60.92 -14.29 2.33
N SER A 260 -61.04 -15.62 2.14
CA SER A 260 -62.32 -16.23 1.74
C SER A 260 -62.38 -17.73 2.09
N GLN A 261 -62.31 -18.05 3.37
CA GLN A 261 -62.95 -19.26 3.88
C GLN A 261 -64.39 -18.90 4.26
N GLN A 262 -65.38 -19.34 3.48
CA GLN A 262 -66.72 -19.60 4.01
C GLN A 262 -67.48 -20.67 3.22
N ALA A 263 -67.75 -21.75 3.96
CA ALA A 263 -68.93 -22.62 3.89
C ALA A 263 -69.14 -23.53 2.66
N ILE A 264 -68.74 -24.81 2.80
CA ILE A 264 -69.57 -25.94 2.36
C ILE A 264 -69.60 -27.00 3.48
N GLN A 265 -70.81 -27.23 4.01
CA GLN A 265 -71.16 -28.32 4.93
C GLN A 265 -71.52 -29.59 4.15
N GLY A 266 -71.09 -30.75 4.68
CA GLY A 266 -71.88 -32.00 4.69
C GLY A 266 -71.54 -33.05 3.63
N HIS A 267 -70.85 -34.14 4.01
CA HIS A 267 -71.44 -35.45 4.40
C HIS A 267 -70.34 -36.57 4.37
N PRO A 268 -70.35 -37.54 5.31
CA PRO A 268 -69.47 -38.74 5.30
C PRO A 268 -70.28 -40.00 4.87
N PRO A 269 -69.75 -41.23 5.02
CA PRO A 269 -68.43 -41.79 4.71
C PRO A 269 -68.54 -42.97 3.71
N ASN A 270 -67.43 -43.45 3.15
CA ASN A 270 -67.27 -44.88 2.89
C ASN A 270 -65.78 -45.26 2.77
N ASP A 271 -65.44 -46.25 3.60
CA ASP A 271 -64.49 -47.34 3.45
C ASP A 271 -63.81 -47.50 2.09
N ASP A 272 -62.48 -47.59 2.11
CA ASP A 272 -61.72 -48.84 1.90
C ASP A 272 -60.33 -48.56 1.30
N GLY A 273 -59.33 -49.28 1.81
CA GLY A 273 -58.20 -49.73 0.98
C GLY A 273 -56.92 -48.90 0.99
N ASP A 274 -56.10 -49.14 2.01
CA ASP A 274 -54.80 -49.80 1.82
C ASP A 274 -53.90 -49.37 0.64
N ASN A 275 -52.89 -48.53 0.91
CA ASN A 275 -51.47 -48.82 0.60
C ASN A 275 -50.54 -47.63 0.92
N SER A 276 -49.63 -47.86 1.85
CA SER A 276 -48.32 -47.18 1.96
C SER A 276 -47.36 -47.68 0.87
N PRO A 277 -46.10 -47.18 0.71
CA PRO A 277 -45.52 -45.90 1.15
C PRO A 277 -44.73 -45.20 0.01
N ARG A 278 -44.44 -43.90 0.14
CA ARG A 278 -43.16 -43.32 -0.36
C ARG A 278 -42.90 -41.96 0.28
N SER A 279 -42.11 -42.01 1.35
CA SER A 279 -41.42 -40.86 1.92
C SER A 279 -40.33 -40.41 0.93
N ALA A 280 -40.49 -39.22 0.37
CA ALA A 280 -39.44 -38.49 -0.32
C ALA A 280 -39.17 -37.22 0.48
N ASN A 281 -38.19 -37.28 1.37
CA ASN A 281 -37.61 -36.10 1.99
C ASN A 281 -36.87 -35.28 0.92
N PRO A 282 -37.05 -33.95 0.83
CA PRO A 282 -36.15 -33.10 0.09
C PRO A 282 -34.82 -32.93 0.85
N PRO A 283 -33.67 -32.82 0.16
CA PRO A 283 -32.37 -32.69 0.81
C PRO A 283 -32.23 -31.33 1.48
N ALA A 284 -31.80 -31.35 2.75
CA ALA A 284 -31.34 -30.19 3.48
C ALA A 284 -30.08 -29.62 2.79
N ILE A 285 -30.19 -28.39 2.31
CA ILE A 285 -29.03 -27.59 1.88
C ILE A 285 -28.31 -27.16 3.16
N VAL A 286 -27.20 -27.83 3.46
CA VAL A 286 -26.25 -27.42 4.50
C VAL A 286 -25.29 -26.41 3.86
N PRO A 287 -25.21 -25.16 4.33
CA PRO A 287 -24.13 -24.28 3.95
C PRO A 287 -22.84 -24.77 4.62
N THR A 288 -21.95 -25.34 3.82
CA THR A 288 -20.56 -25.62 4.19
C THR A 288 -19.86 -24.28 4.40
N ILE A 289 -19.84 -23.78 5.64
CA ILE A 289 -18.91 -22.74 6.09
C ILE A 289 -17.61 -23.47 6.43
N LEU A 290 -16.71 -23.55 5.45
CA LEU A 290 -15.33 -24.00 5.63
C LEU A 290 -14.44 -22.75 5.60
N GLY A 291 -13.87 -22.39 6.74
CA GLY A 291 -13.04 -21.21 6.89
C GLY A 291 -12.49 -21.11 8.31
N SER A 292 -11.64 -22.06 8.65
CA SER A 292 -11.01 -22.25 9.95
C SER A 292 -10.29 -20.99 10.46
N ALA A 293 -10.73 -20.50 11.62
CA ALA A 293 -9.99 -19.54 12.41
C ALA A 293 -8.74 -20.22 13.00
N THR A 294 -7.57 -19.88 12.48
CA THR A 294 -6.29 -20.21 13.12
C THR A 294 -6.14 -19.33 14.36
N ARG A 295 -6.56 -19.88 15.50
CA ARG A 295 -6.33 -19.33 16.84
C ARG A 295 -4.83 -19.45 17.17
N ILE A 296 -4.06 -18.40 16.92
CA ILE A 296 -2.70 -18.28 17.43
C ILE A 296 -2.80 -17.99 18.94
N GLN A 297 -2.53 -19.01 19.76
CA GLN A 297 -2.28 -18.83 21.18
C GLN A 297 -0.91 -18.18 21.35
N ALA A 298 -0.90 -16.90 21.72
CA ALA A 298 0.29 -16.25 22.23
C ALA A 298 0.63 -16.87 23.59
N SER A 299 1.67 -17.69 23.63
CA SER A 299 2.27 -18.17 24.88
C SER A 299 3.17 -17.07 25.44
N SER A 300 2.68 -16.36 26.44
CA SER A 300 3.47 -15.47 27.29
C SER A 300 4.41 -16.31 28.16
N THR A 301 5.68 -16.40 27.79
CA THR A 301 6.71 -16.87 28.72
C THR A 301 7.38 -15.66 29.35
N ILE A 302 6.90 -15.33 30.53
CA ILE A 302 7.55 -14.41 31.48
C ILE A 302 8.81 -15.12 31.96
N ASN A 303 9.98 -14.57 31.68
CA ASN A 303 11.18 -14.87 32.46
C ASN A 303 11.78 -13.57 32.99
N ARG A 304 11.83 -13.52 34.32
CA ARG A 304 12.23 -12.43 35.20
C ARG A 304 13.38 -12.96 36.05
N GLY A 305 14.46 -12.19 36.19
CA GLY A 305 15.63 -12.49 37.02
C GLY A 305 16.86 -12.80 36.17
N MET A 306 18.07 -12.35 36.46
CA MET A 306 18.63 -11.78 37.69
C MET A 306 19.78 -10.84 37.32
N THR A 307 19.91 -9.77 38.10
CA THR A 307 21.13 -8.98 38.28
C THR A 307 22.18 -9.82 39.02
N GLN A 308 23.43 -9.80 38.54
CA GLN A 308 24.59 -10.03 39.40
C GLN A 308 25.79 -9.26 38.86
N GLU A 309 26.31 -8.38 39.72
CA GLU A 309 27.60 -7.69 39.60
C GLU A 309 28.75 -8.66 39.92
N GLN A 310 29.88 -8.50 39.22
CA GLN A 310 31.28 -8.69 39.67
C GLN A 310 32.18 -8.38 38.46
N GLU A 311 32.85 -7.23 38.43
CA GLU A 311 34.22 -6.96 38.92
C GLU A 311 35.34 -7.64 38.12
N GLU A 312 36.16 -6.75 37.51
CA GLU A 312 37.60 -6.77 37.24
C GLU A 312 38.31 -8.03 36.69
N GLY A 313 39.08 -7.82 35.62
CA GLY A 313 40.14 -8.74 35.22
C GLY A 313 40.71 -8.43 33.84
N THR A 314 41.91 -7.86 33.84
CA THR A 314 42.71 -7.39 32.70
C THR A 314 43.29 -8.49 31.80
N ASP A 315 43.61 -8.05 30.58
CA ASP A 315 44.76 -8.44 29.73
C ASP A 315 44.68 -9.59 28.71
N GLU A 316 45.30 -9.25 27.56
CA GLU A 316 45.98 -10.07 26.56
C GLU A 316 45.17 -10.76 25.43
N ASN A 317 45.16 -10.05 24.29
CA ASN A 317 45.95 -10.44 23.11
C ASN A 317 45.84 -11.90 22.65
N SER A 318 45.02 -12.18 21.62
CA SER A 318 45.31 -13.17 20.56
C SER A 318 44.24 -13.14 19.45
N ASN A 319 44.65 -12.64 18.29
CA ASN A 319 44.07 -12.95 16.97
C ASN A 319 44.44 -14.41 16.62
N PRO A 320 43.50 -15.21 16.06
CA PRO A 320 43.77 -15.64 14.68
C PRO A 320 42.53 -15.74 13.77
N GLN A 321 42.84 -15.53 12.49
CA GLN A 321 42.02 -15.69 11.30
C GLN A 321 41.36 -17.07 11.12
N ALA A 322 40.23 -17.01 10.41
CA ALA A 322 39.72 -17.97 9.42
C ALA A 322 39.08 -19.28 9.91
N ARG A 323 37.76 -19.41 9.69
CA ARG A 323 37.14 -20.26 8.63
C ARG A 323 35.62 -20.40 8.77
N ASN A 324 35.01 -20.80 7.64
CA ASN A 324 33.62 -21.24 7.39
C ASN A 324 32.67 -20.10 7.00
N GLU A 325 32.56 -19.73 5.72
CA GLU A 325 31.91 -20.47 4.62
C GLU A 325 30.55 -21.08 5.01
N CYS A 326 29.48 -20.29 4.86
CA CYS A 326 28.14 -20.79 4.61
C CYS A 326 27.65 -20.28 3.24
N ARG A 327 27.69 -21.21 2.28
CA ARG A 327 27.00 -21.16 1.00
C ARG A 327 25.48 -21.18 1.18
N SER A 328 24.79 -20.49 0.26
CA SER A 328 23.48 -20.78 -0.35
C SER A 328 22.60 -19.52 -0.33
N GLY A 329 22.13 -18.95 -1.42
CA GLY A 329 22.10 -19.39 -2.81
C GLY A 329 20.88 -18.75 -3.48
N ARG A 330 21.10 -17.93 -4.52
CA ARG A 330 20.15 -17.69 -5.62
C ARG A 330 20.87 -16.92 -6.72
N HIS A 331 21.47 -17.68 -7.63
CA HIS A 331 22.02 -17.18 -8.89
C HIS A 331 20.91 -17.32 -9.93
N TRP A 332 20.41 -16.21 -10.45
CA TRP A 332 19.60 -16.20 -11.66
C TRP A 332 20.55 -16.28 -12.85
N ASN A 333 20.58 -17.43 -13.52
CA ASN A 333 21.23 -17.57 -14.82
C ASN A 333 20.49 -16.70 -15.84
N GLN A 334 21.13 -15.62 -16.32
CA GLN A 334 20.84 -15.07 -17.64
C GLN A 334 21.82 -15.71 -18.62
N GLN A 335 21.32 -16.64 -19.44
CA GLN A 335 21.98 -17.00 -20.68
C GLN A 335 21.77 -15.86 -21.68
N THR A 336 22.82 -15.11 -21.94
CA THR A 336 22.94 -14.31 -23.16
C THR A 336 23.55 -15.20 -24.24
N GLU A 337 22.70 -15.63 -25.18
CA GLU A 337 23.18 -16.19 -26.45
C GLU A 337 23.82 -15.06 -27.26
N TYR A 338 25.15 -15.03 -27.25
CA TYR A 338 25.97 -14.34 -28.23
C TYR A 338 25.88 -15.11 -29.55
N ASN A 339 25.05 -14.65 -30.49
CA ASN A 339 25.20 -15.03 -31.90
C ASN A 339 26.25 -14.12 -32.53
N SER A 340 27.47 -14.64 -32.65
CA SER A 340 28.47 -14.14 -33.59
C SER A 340 28.38 -14.98 -34.88
N ASP A 341 27.79 -14.41 -35.91
CA ASP A 341 28.11 -14.73 -37.30
C ASP A 341 28.40 -13.35 -37.93
N GLY A 342 29.59 -13.04 -38.43
CA GLY A 342 30.44 -13.89 -39.25
C GLY A 342 30.28 -13.43 -40.69
N ASN A 343 31.09 -12.43 -41.07
CA ASN A 343 31.33 -12.02 -42.46
C ASN A 343 31.69 -13.24 -43.32
N GLU A 344 31.19 -13.29 -44.55
CA GLU A 344 31.98 -13.64 -45.74
C GLU A 344 31.23 -13.19 -47.03
N ASP A 345 32.03 -12.61 -47.93
CA ASP A 345 31.81 -12.08 -49.30
C ASP A 345 31.09 -10.74 -49.54
#